data_AF-A0A9W5Q2F8-F1
#
_entry.id   AF-A0A9W5Q2F8-F1
#
_cell.length_a   1.000
_cell.length_b   1.000
_cell.length_c   1.000
_cell.angle_alpha   90.00
_cell.angle_beta   90.00
_cell.angle_gamma   90.00
#
_symmetry.space_group_name_H-M   'P 1'
#
loop_
_entity.id
_entity.type
_entity.pdbx_description
1 polymer ?
#
loop_
_entity_poly.entity_id
_entity_poly.type
_entity_poly.pdbx_seq_one_letter_code
_entity_poly.pdbx_strand_id
1 'polypeptide(L)'
;MGYNHANKCRYATVEEINKESLRRVFAQKGRKPNEYRSGDVVTDDVYASRVLHVIADRATVQIMNSHQIYEVVVENLEILFFAEDMAG
;
A
#
# COMPACT_ATOMS: atom_id res chain seq x y z
N MET A 1 -18.82 -40.22 -10.21
CA MET A 1 -17.52 -39.60 -9.88
C MET A 1 -17.80 -38.26 -9.23
N GLY A 2 -17.42 -38.12 -7.96
CA GLY A 2 -17.77 -36.96 -7.13
C GLY A 2 -16.89 -35.76 -7.42
N TYR A 3 -17.49 -34.67 -7.87
CA TYR A 3 -16.91 -33.33 -7.80
C TYR A 3 -17.52 -32.63 -6.59
N ASN A 4 -16.93 -32.88 -5.43
CA ASN A 4 -17.12 -32.06 -4.25
C ASN A 4 -15.74 -31.51 -3.90
N HIS A 5 -15.42 -30.31 -4.40
CA HIS A 5 -14.32 -29.53 -3.86
C HIS A 5 -14.80 -28.10 -3.64
N ALA A 6 -15.44 -27.93 -2.49
CA ALA A 6 -15.22 -26.80 -1.59
C ALA A 6 -15.09 -25.42 -2.25
N ASN A 7 -16.21 -24.89 -2.74
CA ASN A 7 -16.40 -23.44 -2.86
C ASN A 7 -16.62 -22.84 -1.45
N LYS A 8 -15.63 -23.05 -0.57
CA LYS A 8 -15.59 -22.62 0.83
C LYS A 8 -14.34 -21.79 1.11
N CYS A 9 -13.94 -20.97 0.16
CA CYS A 9 -13.12 -19.78 0.42
C CYS A 9 -13.95 -18.55 0.01
N ARG A 10 -15.23 -18.45 0.43
CA ARG A 10 -15.58 -17.64 1.60
C ARG A 10 -14.60 -16.47 1.73
N TYR A 11 -14.79 -15.47 0.85
CA TYR A 11 -14.39 -14.08 0.98
C TYR A 11 -13.83 -13.75 2.36
N ALA A 12 -12.56 -14.09 2.61
CA ALA A 12 -11.80 -13.36 3.60
C ALA A 12 -11.75 -11.98 2.96
N THR A 13 -12.53 -11.08 3.56
CA THR A 13 -12.79 -9.71 3.12
C THR A 13 -11.53 -9.19 2.44
N VAL A 14 -11.61 -8.74 1.19
CA VAL A 14 -10.42 -8.34 0.38
C VAL A 14 -9.46 -7.46 1.21
N GLU A 15 -10.01 -6.63 2.10
CA GLU A 15 -9.31 -5.84 3.12
C GLU A 15 -8.37 -6.63 4.06
N GLU A 16 -8.75 -7.81 4.55
CA GLU A 16 -7.93 -8.64 5.45
C GLU A 16 -6.76 -9.30 4.72
N ILE A 17 -6.99 -9.77 3.48
CA ILE A 17 -5.92 -10.30 2.62
C ILE A 17 -4.93 -9.19 2.27
N ASN A 18 -5.44 -7.97 2.04
CA ASN A 18 -4.61 -6.82 1.70
C ASN A 18 -3.75 -6.38 2.89
N LYS A 19 -4.32 -6.31 4.10
CA LYS A 19 -3.57 -5.98 5.32
C LYS A 19 -2.48 -7.00 5.67
N GLU A 20 -2.74 -8.30 5.51
CA GLU A 20 -1.72 -9.32 5.75
C GLU A 20 -0.62 -9.29 4.68
N SER A 21 -0.99 -9.09 3.42
CA SER A 21 -0.04 -8.96 2.30
C SER A 21 0.83 -7.73 2.47
N LEU A 22 0.25 -6.59 2.85
CA LEU A 22 0.95 -5.33 3.09
C LEU A 22 1.94 -5.49 4.25
N ARG A 23 1.56 -6.11 5.37
CA ARG A 23 2.49 -6.44 6.47
C ARG A 23 3.70 -7.24 5.98
N ARG A 24 3.48 -8.25 5.12
CA ARG A 24 4.57 -9.08 4.56
C ARG A 24 5.45 -8.29 3.60
N VAL A 25 4.87 -7.42 2.77
CA VAL A 25 5.61 -6.58 1.80
C VAL A 25 6.53 -5.59 2.51
N PHE A 26 6.05 -4.92 3.57
CA PHE A 26 6.89 -4.05 4.40
C PHE A 26 7.96 -4.83 5.18
N ALA A 27 7.61 -6.00 5.73
CA ALA A 27 8.56 -6.84 6.47
C ALA A 27 9.72 -7.34 5.59
N GLN A 28 9.48 -7.63 4.30
CA GLN A 28 10.53 -7.99 3.34
C GLN A 28 11.57 -6.88 3.13
N LYS A 29 11.18 -5.62 3.35
CA LYS A 29 12.07 -4.46 3.31
C LYS A 29 12.58 -4.05 4.69
N GLY A 30 12.32 -4.85 5.73
CA GLY A 30 12.72 -4.56 7.11
C GLY A 30 12.00 -3.37 7.75
N ARG A 31 10.82 -3.01 7.23
CA ARG A 31 10.02 -1.86 7.69
C ARG A 31 8.85 -2.31 8.55
N LYS A 32 8.39 -1.43 9.44
CA LYS A 32 7.13 -1.63 10.17
C LYS A 32 5.95 -1.51 9.19
N PRO A 33 4.83 -2.20 9.45
CA PRO A 33 3.63 -2.02 8.64
C PRO A 33 3.20 -0.55 8.66
N ASN A 34 2.82 -0.03 7.49
CA ASN A 34 2.46 1.37 7.26
C ASN A 34 3.59 2.38 7.52
N GLU A 35 4.85 1.94 7.58
CA GLU A 35 6.02 2.83 7.68
C GLU A 35 6.43 3.32 6.29
N TYR A 36 5.61 4.22 5.75
CA TYR A 36 5.88 4.93 4.51
C TYR A 36 7.03 5.92 4.69
N ARG A 37 7.88 6.04 3.67
CA ARG A 37 9.02 6.95 3.65
C ARG A 37 8.99 7.82 2.39
N SER A 38 9.72 8.93 2.45
CA SER A 38 9.88 9.81 1.30
C SER A 38 10.40 9.05 0.08
N GLY A 39 9.78 9.25 -1.08
CA GLY A 39 10.12 8.61 -2.33
C GLY A 39 9.34 7.34 -2.66
N ASP A 40 8.67 6.73 -1.68
CA ASP A 40 7.80 5.58 -1.91
C ASP A 40 6.62 5.97 -2.83
N VAL A 41 6.21 5.06 -3.70
CA VAL A 41 5.06 5.23 -4.59
C VAL A 41 3.88 4.47 -3.99
N VAL A 42 2.79 5.18 -3.76
CA VAL A 42 1.58 4.70 -3.09
C VAL A 42 0.35 5.00 -3.94
N THR A 43 -0.77 4.37 -3.61
CA THR A 43 -2.08 4.67 -4.19
C THR A 43 -3.13 4.78 -3.08
N ASP A 44 -4.14 5.62 -3.31
CA ASP A 44 -5.36 5.71 -2.48
C ASP A 44 -6.57 5.14 -3.25
N ASP A 45 -6.35 4.11 -4.07
CA ASP A 45 -7.30 3.53 -5.04
C ASP A 45 -7.61 4.44 -6.25
N VAL A 46 -7.63 5.77 -6.05
CA VAL A 46 -7.95 6.74 -7.10
C VAL A 46 -6.71 7.17 -7.90
N TYR A 47 -5.62 7.53 -7.20
CA TYR A 47 -4.44 8.11 -7.83
C TYR A 47 -3.14 7.47 -7.33
N ALA A 48 -2.25 7.15 -8.28
CA ALA A 48 -0.86 6.85 -7.97
C ALA A 48 -0.12 8.14 -7.60
N SER A 49 0.44 8.14 -6.39
CA SER A 49 1.08 9.29 -5.78
C SER A 49 2.43 8.90 -5.18
N ARG A 50 3.34 9.86 -5.10
CA ARG A 50 4.65 9.72 -4.48
C ARG A 50 4.62 10.34 -3.09
N VAL A 51 5.06 9.60 -2.08
CA VAL A 51 5.19 10.09 -0.72
C VAL A 51 6.30 11.12 -0.67
N LEU A 52 5.97 12.33 -0.19
CA LEU A 52 6.94 13.40 0.04
C LEU A 52 7.48 13.33 1.47
N HIS A 53 6.60 13.27 2.46
CA HIS A 53 6.94 13.07 3.86
C HIS A 53 5.73 12.53 4.64
N VAL A 54 5.99 11.95 5.80
CA VAL A 54 4.95 11.40 6.69
C VAL A 54 5.08 12.07 8.05
N ILE A 55 3.98 12.60 8.57
CA ILE A 55 3.88 13.23 9.88
C ILE A 55 2.75 12.53 10.64
N ALA A 56 3.11 11.87 11.75
CA ALA A 56 2.18 11.07 12.56
C ALA A 56 1.45 10.01 11.71
N ASP A 57 0.12 10.09 11.60
CA ASP A 57 -0.75 9.19 10.84
C ASP A 57 -1.06 9.68 9.41
N ARG A 58 -0.44 10.80 8.97
CA ARG A 58 -0.70 11.40 7.66
C ARG A 58 0.53 11.43 6.79
N ALA A 59 0.34 11.06 5.53
CA ALA A 59 1.34 11.21 4.49
C ALA A 59 0.97 12.37 3.58
N THR A 60 1.94 13.25 3.35
CA THR A 60 1.87 14.24 2.28
C THR A 60 2.34 13.57 1.01
N VAL A 61 1.45 13.47 0.01
CA VAL A 61 1.70 12.79 -1.25
C VAL A 61 1.55 13.74 -2.43
N GLN A 62 2.35 13.53 -3.47
CA GLN A 62 2.24 14.23 -4.75
C GLN A 62 1.74 13.27 -5.82
N ILE A 63 0.67 13.61 -6.52
CA ILE A 63 0.14 12.77 -7.60
C ILE A 63 1.20 12.67 -8.71
N MET A 64 1.54 11.48 -9.19
CA MET A 64 2.68 11.33 -10.13
C MET A 64 2.46 12.02 -11.49
N ASN A 65 1.20 12.22 -11.89
CA ASN A 65 0.82 12.86 -13.16
C ASN A 65 0.27 14.29 -12.98
N SER A 66 0.45 14.88 -11.81
CA SER A 66 -0.05 16.23 -11.51
C SER A 66 0.89 16.93 -10.53
N HIS A 67 0.91 18.26 -10.54
CA HIS A 67 1.63 19.01 -9.51
C HIS A 67 0.84 19.15 -8.21
N GLN A 68 -0.30 18.47 -8.10
CA GLN A 68 -1.13 18.47 -6.91
C GLN A 68 -0.49 17.66 -5.78
N ILE A 69 -0.49 18.28 -4.61
CA ILE A 69 -0.02 17.71 -3.35
C ILE A 69 -1.19 17.75 -2.38
N TYR A 70 -1.43 16.65 -1.68
CA TYR A 70 -2.45 16.57 -0.66
C TYR A 70 -2.01 15.65 0.48
N GLU A 71 -2.69 15.78 1.61
CA GLU A 71 -2.49 14.94 2.78
C GLU A 71 -3.54 13.83 2.82
N VAL A 72 -3.10 12.63 3.12
CA VAL A 72 -3.95 11.45 3.23
C VAL A 72 -3.53 10.60 4.42
N VAL A 73 -4.49 9.93 5.05
CA VAL A 73 -4.23 9.05 6.19
C VAL A 73 -3.48 7.82 5.69
N VAL A 74 -2.39 7.44 6.38
CA VAL A 74 -1.53 6.31 5.97
C VAL A 74 -2.27 4.98 5.90
N GLU A 75 -3.36 4.84 6.65
CA GLU A 75 -4.21 3.64 6.63
C GLU A 75 -5.01 3.47 5.32
N ASN A 76 -5.23 4.56 4.58
CA ASN A 76 -5.89 4.53 3.27
C ASN A 76 -4.90 4.38 2.11
N LEU A 77 -3.60 4.42 2.41
CA LEU A 77 -2.57 4.26 1.39
C LEU A 77 -2.19 2.79 1.24
N GLU A 78 -1.92 2.42 0.00
CA GLU A 78 -1.33 1.14 -0.37
C GLU A 78 0.01 1.37 -1.07
N ILE A 79 1.02 0.59 -0.71
CA ILE A 79 2.35 0.67 -1.35
C ILE A 79 2.32 0.01 -2.73
N LEU A 80 2.74 0.74 -3.76
CA LEU A 80 2.98 0.20 -5.11
C LEU A 80 4.45 -0.15 -5.30
N PHE A 81 5.34 0.80 -5.01
CA PHE A 81 6.79 0.61 -5.14
C PHE A 81 7.52 1.30 -3.99
N PHE A 82 8.51 0.62 -3.43
CA PHE A 82 9.43 1.25 -2.49
C PHE A 82 10.42 2.13 -3.24
N ALA A 83 10.85 3.23 -2.62
CA ALA A 83 11.89 4.09 -3.17
C ALA A 83 13.18 3.31 -3.54
N GLU A 84 13.47 2.25 -2.77
CA GLU A 84 14.62 1.36 -2.94
C GLU A 84 14.57 0.53 -4.23
N ASP A 85 13.38 0.21 -4.75
CA ASP A 85 13.22 -0.54 -6.01
C ASP A 85 13.39 0.34 -7.25
N MET A 86 13.23 1.67 -7.12
CA MET A 86 13.40 2.60 -8.24
C MET A 86 14.85 3.07 -8.45
N ALA A 87 15.78 2.69 -7.58
CA ALA A 87 17.19 3.11 -7.65
C ALA A 87 18.10 2.16 -8.46
N GLY A 88 17.51 1.33 -9.34
CA GLY A 88 18.21 0.40 -10.23
C GLY A 88 18.93 1.07 -11.39
#